data_AF-A0A1V6MZ39-F1
#
_entry.id   AF-A0A1V6MZ39-F1
#
_cell.length_a   1.000
_cell.length_b   1.000
_cell.length_c   1.000
_cell.angle_alpha   90.00
_cell.angle_beta   90.00
_cell.angle_gamma   90.00
#
_symmetry.space_group_name_H-M   'P 1'
#
loop_
_entity.id
_entity.type
_entity.pdbx_description
1 polymer ?
#
loop_
_entity_poly.entity_id
_entity_poly.type
_entity_poly.pdbx_seq_one_letter_code
_entity_poly.pdbx_strand_id
1 'polypeptide(L)'
;MFKAQISRADTNVDKDTPTASCSDYTHSPFGEQGMPCRASFLLCTACPNAVITPRHLPRLAYLLHVLQELRAVLSPEVWDQDWREPFARLRHLRKAPDFTDTEWNDALEKASAHDRRVIDQLLKKGFDA
;
A
#
# COMPACT_ATOMS: atom_id res chain seq x y z
N MET A 1 -3.97 -8.73 8.96
CA MET A 1 -5.22 -7.92 9.09
C MET A 1 -4.96 -6.48 8.65
N PHE A 2 -5.92 -5.83 7.97
CA PHE A 2 -5.85 -4.40 7.64
C PHE A 2 -6.03 -3.55 8.90
N LYS A 3 -5.21 -2.51 9.08
CA LYS A 3 -5.22 -1.64 10.27
C LYS A 3 -4.98 -0.16 9.96
N ALA A 4 -4.62 0.18 8.72
CA ALA A 4 -4.46 1.57 8.32
C ALA A 4 -5.78 2.34 8.49
N GLN A 5 -5.66 3.62 8.77
CA GLN A 5 -6.77 4.55 8.83
C GLN A 5 -7.15 4.98 7.42
N ILE A 6 -8.45 5.21 7.18
CA ILE A 6 -8.94 5.83 5.95
C ILE A 6 -9.47 7.21 6.32
N SER A 7 -9.07 8.22 5.55
CA SER A 7 -9.52 9.60 5.72
C SER A 7 -9.86 10.19 4.36
N ARG A 8 -10.97 10.92 4.31
CA ARG A 8 -11.35 11.74 3.15
C ARG A 8 -10.78 13.16 3.24
N ALA A 9 -10.24 13.55 4.40
CA ALA A 9 -9.62 14.85 4.60
C ALA A 9 -8.17 14.84 4.07
N ASP A 10 -7.74 15.99 3.58
CA ASP A 10 -6.35 16.19 3.18
C ASP A 10 -5.41 16.00 4.38
N THR A 11 -4.26 15.43 4.08
CA THR A 11 -3.17 15.18 5.02
C THR A 11 -1.93 15.92 4.53
N ASN A 12 -0.97 16.18 5.43
CA ASN A 12 0.26 16.83 5.02
C ASN A 12 1.04 15.93 4.05
N VAL A 13 1.27 16.42 2.82
CA VAL A 13 2.03 15.74 1.76
C VAL A 13 3.44 15.38 2.18
N ASP A 14 4.08 16.18 3.04
CA ASP A 14 5.43 15.92 3.54
C ASP A 14 5.51 14.65 4.40
N LYS A 15 4.37 14.13 4.86
CA LYS A 15 4.26 12.89 5.63
C LYS A 15 3.98 11.66 4.76
N ASP A 16 3.98 11.82 3.43
CA ASP A 16 3.70 10.72 2.53
C ASP A 16 4.85 9.72 2.46
N THR A 17 4.48 8.48 2.72
CA THR A 17 5.16 7.31 2.18
C THR A 17 4.61 7.04 0.77
N PRO A 18 5.20 6.10 0.01
CA PRO A 18 4.76 5.84 -1.36
C PRO A 18 3.26 5.52 -1.52
N THR A 19 2.61 4.88 -0.54
CA THR A 19 1.22 4.39 -0.67
C THR A 19 0.27 4.88 0.42
N ALA A 20 0.75 5.66 1.38
CA ALA A 20 -0.05 6.22 2.48
C ALA A 20 0.72 7.38 3.15
N SER A 21 0.04 8.24 3.90
CA SER A 21 0.72 9.13 4.85
C SER A 21 1.05 8.38 6.13
N CYS A 22 2.06 8.85 6.88
CA CYS A 22 2.40 8.31 8.20
C CYS A 22 2.15 9.37 9.30
N SER A 23 1.31 9.04 10.27
CA SER A 23 1.01 9.93 11.41
C SER A 23 2.12 9.92 12.46
N ASP A 24 2.77 8.77 12.66
CA ASP A 24 3.88 8.58 13.60
C ASP A 24 4.85 7.50 13.09
N TYR A 25 5.95 7.92 12.49
CA TYR A 25 6.94 7.00 11.92
C TYR A 25 7.92 6.46 12.97
N THR A 26 7.90 6.98 14.20
CA THR A 26 8.79 6.54 15.31
C THR A 26 8.16 5.49 16.21
N HIS A 27 6.84 5.29 16.14
CA HIS A 27 6.10 4.32 16.95
C HIS A 27 5.35 3.30 16.10
N SER A 28 5.96 2.85 15.00
CA SER A 28 5.43 1.75 14.20
C SER A 28 5.49 0.44 15.00
N PRO A 29 4.46 -0.43 14.97
CA PRO A 29 4.53 -1.74 15.60
C PRO A 29 5.45 -2.72 14.84
N PHE A 30 5.95 -2.32 13.67
CA PHE A 30 6.86 -3.11 12.82
C PHE A 30 8.32 -2.63 12.91
N GLY A 31 8.61 -1.71 13.83
CA GLY A 31 9.95 -1.20 14.09
C GLY A 31 10.25 -1.12 15.58
N GLU A 32 11.47 -0.73 15.90
CA GLU A 32 11.87 -0.42 17.25
C GLU A 32 11.18 0.87 17.72
N GLN A 33 10.63 0.87 18.94
CA GLN A 33 9.91 2.02 19.48
C GLN A 33 10.86 3.20 19.69
N GLY A 34 10.45 4.39 19.24
CA GLY A 34 11.25 5.61 19.28
C GLY A 34 12.21 5.76 18.08
N MET A 35 12.31 4.78 17.19
CA MET A 35 13.20 4.81 16.04
C MET A 35 12.42 4.97 14.72
N PRO A 36 12.98 5.67 13.71
CA PRO A 36 12.35 5.78 12.40
C PRO A 36 12.00 4.40 11.79
N CYS A 37 10.75 4.23 11.39
CA CYS A 37 10.27 3.00 10.78
C CYS A 37 11.01 2.71 9.47
N ARG A 38 11.53 1.49 9.35
CA ARG A 38 12.19 0.96 8.14
C ARG A 38 11.47 -0.26 7.57
N ALA A 39 10.25 -0.51 8.03
CA ALA A 39 9.44 -1.63 7.59
C ALA A 39 9.12 -1.53 6.09
N SER A 40 8.89 -2.67 5.45
CA SER A 40 8.43 -2.71 4.06
C SER A 40 7.16 -1.87 3.87
N PHE A 41 7.08 -1.13 2.77
CA PHE A 41 5.88 -0.35 2.43
C PHE A 41 4.61 -1.22 2.33
N LEU A 42 4.75 -2.53 2.07
CA LEU A 42 3.64 -3.49 2.06
C LEU A 42 2.98 -3.65 3.45
N LEU A 43 3.69 -3.29 4.52
CA LEU A 43 3.19 -3.29 5.90
C LEU A 43 2.42 -2.02 6.27
N CYS A 44 2.49 -0.95 5.47
CA CYS A 44 1.75 0.28 5.77
C CYS A 44 0.23 0.02 5.89
N THR A 45 -0.35 -0.86 5.08
CA THR A 45 -1.78 -1.25 5.19
C THR A 45 -2.12 -2.04 6.47
N ALA A 46 -1.11 -2.59 7.15
CA ALA A 46 -1.23 -3.26 8.45
C ALA A 46 -0.82 -2.35 9.63
N CYS A 47 -0.41 -1.11 9.38
CA CYS A 47 0.06 -0.19 10.41
C CYS A 47 -1.05 0.78 10.81
N PRO A 48 -1.37 0.94 12.12
CA PRO A 48 -2.37 1.90 12.57
C PRO A 48 -1.94 3.36 12.37
N ASN A 49 -0.64 3.61 12.18
CA ASN A 49 -0.10 4.95 11.94
C ASN A 49 -0.21 5.36 10.46
N ALA A 50 -0.58 4.44 9.57
CA ALA A 50 -0.76 4.75 8.16
C ALA A 50 -2.15 5.36 7.93
N VAL A 51 -2.20 6.45 7.16
CA VAL A 51 -3.43 7.14 6.77
C VAL A 51 -3.56 7.11 5.25
N ILE A 52 -4.63 6.49 4.78
CA ILE A 52 -4.97 6.36 3.36
C ILE A 52 -6.03 7.40 3.01
N THR A 53 -5.80 8.12 1.92
CA THR A 53 -6.68 9.18 1.42
C THR A 53 -6.86 9.01 -0.09
N PRO A 54 -7.84 9.69 -0.73
CA PRO A 54 -8.09 9.54 -2.17
C PRO A 54 -6.86 9.75 -3.05
N ARG A 55 -5.95 10.66 -2.69
CA ARG A 55 -4.70 10.92 -3.43
C ARG A 55 -3.72 9.74 -3.46
N HIS A 56 -3.83 8.79 -2.52
CA HIS A 56 -2.99 7.59 -2.52
C HIS A 56 -3.54 6.48 -3.43
N LEU A 57 -4.81 6.58 -3.85
CA LEU A 57 -5.49 5.54 -4.61
C LEU A 57 -4.79 5.16 -5.92
N PRO A 58 -4.22 6.07 -6.73
CA PRO A 58 -3.61 5.67 -8.00
C PRO A 58 -2.50 4.63 -7.81
N ARG A 59 -1.64 4.84 -6.81
CA ARG A 59 -0.55 3.89 -6.48
C ARG A 59 -1.08 2.61 -5.82
N LEU A 60 -2.07 2.71 -4.93
CA LEU A 60 -2.67 1.54 -4.27
C LEU A 60 -3.44 0.65 -5.25
N ALA A 61 -4.17 1.26 -6.19
CA ALA A 61 -4.90 0.57 -7.23
C ALA A 61 -3.95 -0.12 -8.21
N TYR A 62 -2.88 0.57 -8.62
CA TYR A 62 -1.84 -0.03 -9.44
C TYR A 62 -1.09 -1.16 -8.72
N LEU A 63 -0.73 -0.97 -7.45
CA LEU A 63 -0.11 -2.02 -6.65
C LEU A 63 -1.01 -3.27 -6.56
N LEU A 64 -2.32 -3.10 -6.30
CA LEU A 64 -3.23 -4.23 -6.28
C LEU A 64 -3.27 -4.94 -7.65
N HIS A 65 -3.31 -4.19 -8.75
CA HIS A 65 -3.27 -4.75 -10.10
C HIS A 65 -2.02 -5.59 -10.35
N VAL A 66 -0.82 -5.06 -10.03
CA VAL A 66 0.44 -5.81 -10.17
C VAL A 66 0.46 -7.05 -9.30
N LEU A 67 -0.04 -6.99 -8.06
CA LEU A 67 -0.13 -8.18 -7.21
C LEU A 67 -1.10 -9.24 -7.78
N GLN A 68 -2.15 -8.83 -8.50
CA GLN A 68 -3.03 -9.78 -9.21
C GLN A 68 -2.30 -10.48 -10.35
N GLU A 69 -1.47 -9.76 -11.11
CA GLU A 69 -0.64 -10.32 -12.18
C GLU A 69 0.42 -11.27 -11.62
N LEU A 70 1.11 -10.88 -10.55
CA LEU A 70 2.09 -11.73 -9.87
C LEU A 70 1.47 -13.04 -9.37
N ARG A 71 0.24 -12.99 -8.84
CA ARG A 71 -0.47 -14.20 -8.40
C ARG A 71 -0.66 -15.23 -9.51
N ALA A 72 -0.83 -14.78 -10.75
CA ALA A 72 -1.05 -15.66 -11.90
C ALA A 72 0.23 -16.37 -12.37
N VAL A 73 1.41 -15.89 -11.95
CA VAL A 73 2.71 -16.39 -12.45
C VAL A 73 3.60 -17.01 -11.36
N LEU A 74 3.42 -16.62 -10.09
CA LEU A 74 4.20 -17.16 -8.97
C LEU A 74 3.69 -18.54 -8.54
N SER A 75 4.59 -19.36 -8.00
CA SER A 75 4.18 -20.61 -7.34
C SER A 75 3.36 -20.28 -6.08
N PRO A 76 2.45 -21.19 -5.67
CA PRO A 76 1.66 -21.01 -4.44
C PRO A 76 2.52 -20.72 -3.21
N GLU A 77 3.68 -21.38 -3.10
CA GLU A 77 4.58 -21.27 -1.95
C GLU A 77 5.19 -19.86 -1.86
N VAL A 78 5.73 -19.35 -2.96
CA VAL A 78 6.28 -17.98 -3.04
C VAL A 78 5.18 -16.95 -2.80
N TRP A 79 3.99 -17.17 -3.38
CA TRP A 79 2.84 -16.30 -3.15
C TRP A 79 2.43 -16.22 -1.68
N ASP A 80 2.35 -17.37 -1.03
CA ASP A 80 1.86 -17.48 0.35
C ASP A 80 2.83 -16.90 1.38
N GLN A 81 4.12 -16.94 1.09
CA GLN A 81 5.16 -16.40 1.96
C GLN A 81 5.14 -14.86 1.96
N ASP A 82 5.15 -14.23 0.80
CA ASP A 82 5.48 -12.80 0.70
C ASP A 82 4.30 -11.92 0.24
N TRP A 83 3.33 -12.47 -0.50
CA TRP A 83 2.37 -11.68 -1.28
C TRP A 83 0.91 -11.82 -0.83
N ARG A 84 0.53 -12.99 -0.29
CA ARG A 84 -0.87 -13.26 0.10
C ARG A 84 -1.42 -12.23 1.08
N GLU A 85 -0.65 -11.90 2.10
CA GLU A 85 -1.08 -10.99 3.17
C GLU A 85 -1.21 -9.52 2.70
N PRO A 86 -0.22 -8.90 2.03
CA PRO A 86 -0.38 -7.59 1.42
C PRO A 86 -1.56 -7.54 0.43
N PHE A 87 -1.70 -8.56 -0.42
CA PHE A 87 -2.79 -8.65 -1.38
C PHE A 87 -4.17 -8.68 -0.70
N ALA A 88 -4.33 -9.49 0.34
CA ALA A 88 -5.57 -9.57 1.10
C ALA A 88 -5.95 -8.23 1.75
N ARG A 89 -4.96 -7.48 2.28
CA ARG A 89 -5.20 -6.15 2.86
C ARG A 89 -5.60 -5.11 1.81
N LEU A 90 -5.00 -5.13 0.62
CA LEU A 90 -5.40 -4.23 -0.47
C LEU A 90 -6.78 -4.58 -1.02
N ARG A 91 -7.13 -5.87 -1.11
CA ARG A 91 -8.51 -6.30 -1.45
C ARG A 91 -9.52 -5.87 -0.41
N HIS A 92 -9.16 -5.91 0.88
CA HIS A 92 -10.00 -5.38 1.95
C HIS A 92 -10.18 -3.87 1.82
N LEU A 93 -9.09 -3.13 1.60
CA LEU A 93 -9.13 -1.68 1.39
C LEU A 93 -10.02 -1.28 0.20
N ARG A 94 -9.90 -1.97 -0.94
CA ARG A 94 -10.76 -1.71 -2.11
C ARG A 94 -12.24 -1.91 -1.81
N LYS A 95 -12.58 -2.80 -0.87
CA LYS A 95 -13.96 -3.08 -0.45
C LYS A 95 -14.42 -2.21 0.72
N ALA A 96 -13.57 -1.30 1.22
CA ALA A 96 -13.97 -0.39 2.28
C ALA A 96 -15.05 0.57 1.77
N PRO A 97 -16.06 0.91 2.59
CA PRO A 97 -17.17 1.77 2.17
C PRO A 97 -16.73 3.20 1.79
N ASP A 98 -15.53 3.61 2.21
CA ASP A 98 -14.94 4.93 1.95
C ASP A 98 -14.48 5.15 0.49
N PHE A 99 -14.31 4.05 -0.27
CA PHE A 99 -13.89 4.08 -1.67
C PHE A 99 -14.84 3.25 -2.54
N THR A 100 -15.40 3.88 -3.55
CA THR A 100 -16.25 3.20 -4.53
C THR A 100 -15.40 2.42 -5.55
N ASP A 101 -16.00 1.39 -6.17
CA ASP A 101 -15.34 0.68 -7.28
C ASP A 101 -15.02 1.64 -8.44
N THR A 102 -15.88 2.63 -8.70
CA THR A 102 -15.62 3.67 -9.71
C THR A 102 -14.39 4.50 -9.36
N GLU A 103 -14.29 5.03 -8.13
CA GLU A 103 -13.10 5.79 -7.70
C GLU A 103 -11.82 4.95 -7.79
N TRP A 104 -11.89 3.65 -7.45
CA TRP A 104 -10.74 2.75 -7.56
C TRP A 104 -10.30 2.53 -9.01
N ASN A 105 -11.25 2.27 -9.91
CA ASN A 105 -10.98 2.04 -11.33
C ASN A 105 -10.47 3.33 -12.00
N ASP A 106 -11.11 4.47 -11.74
CA ASP A 106 -10.66 5.79 -12.19
C ASP A 106 -9.23 6.07 -11.74
N ALA A 107 -8.90 5.77 -10.49
CA ALA A 107 -7.56 5.98 -9.95
C ALA A 107 -6.53 5.08 -10.64
N LEU A 108 -6.87 3.82 -10.96
CA LEU A 108 -6.00 2.92 -11.72
C LEU A 108 -5.74 3.44 -13.13
N GLU A 109 -6.79 3.90 -13.83
CA GLU A 109 -6.67 4.48 -15.16
C GLU A 109 -5.83 5.75 -15.17
N LYS A 110 -6.05 6.61 -14.17
CA LYS A 110 -5.33 7.89 -14.01
C LYS A 110 -3.94 7.75 -13.38
N ALA A 111 -3.54 6.54 -12.97
CA ALA A 111 -2.23 6.29 -12.38
C ALA A 111 -1.12 6.68 -13.36
N SER A 112 -0.35 7.72 -13.00
CA SER A 112 0.64 8.31 -13.88
C SER A 112 1.81 7.37 -14.12
N ALA A 113 2.60 7.64 -15.15
CA ALA A 113 3.86 6.91 -15.38
C ALA A 113 4.82 7.03 -14.19
N HIS A 114 4.77 8.13 -13.43
CA HIS A 114 5.56 8.28 -12.21
C HIS A 114 5.05 7.36 -11.10
N ASP A 115 3.74 7.31 -10.87
CA ASP A 115 3.12 6.45 -9.84
C ASP A 115 3.44 4.99 -10.08
N ARG A 116 3.32 4.54 -11.33
CA ARG A 116 3.63 3.16 -11.74
C ARG A 116 5.10 2.83 -11.47
N ARG A 117 6.01 3.70 -11.91
CA ARG A 117 7.46 3.52 -11.68
C ARG A 117 7.82 3.43 -10.19
N VAL A 118 7.19 4.23 -9.33
CA VAL A 118 7.44 4.19 -7.88
C VAL A 118 7.09 2.79 -7.33
N ILE A 119 5.92 2.26 -7.69
CA ILE A 119 5.48 0.94 -7.24
C ILE A 119 6.39 -0.16 -7.78
N ASP A 120 6.71 -0.13 -9.07
CA ASP A 120 7.59 -1.13 -9.70
C ASP A 120 8.97 -1.17 -9.05
N GLN A 121 9.55 -0.01 -8.74
CA GLN A 121 10.85 0.08 -8.07
C GLN A 121 10.79 -0.46 -6.64
N LEU A 122 9.72 -0.18 -5.90
CA LEU A 122 9.55 -0.68 -4.53
C LEU A 122 9.36 -2.20 -4.49
N LEU A 123 8.61 -2.74 -5.44
CA LEU A 123 8.45 -4.18 -5.59
C LEU A 123 9.80 -4.84 -5.92
N LYS A 124 10.54 -4.32 -6.92
CA LYS A 124 11.89 -4.82 -7.26
C LYS A 124 12.85 -4.82 -6.08
N LYS A 125 12.96 -3.70 -5.35
CA LYS A 125 13.81 -3.61 -4.16
C LYS A 125 13.39 -4.54 -3.03
N GLY A 126 12.12 -4.93 -2.97
CA GLY A 126 11.64 -5.95 -2.04
C GLY A 126 12.11 -7.36 -2.35
N PHE A 127 12.58 -7.63 -3.57
CA PHE A 127 13.14 -8.92 -4.00
C PHE A 127 14.67 -8.98 -3.90
N ASP A 128 15.37 -7.85 -3.74
CA ASP A 128 16.84 -7.77 -3.72
C ASP A 128 17.44 -7.97 -2.31
N ALA A 129 16.68 -8.51 -1.34
CA ALA A 129 17.06 -8.64 0.06
C ALA A 129 17.34 -10.10 0.46
#